data_AF-A0A967HJ34-F1
#
_entry.id   AF-A0A967HJ34-F1
#
_cell.length_a   1.000
_cell.length_b   1.000
_cell.length_c   1.000
_cell.angle_alpha   90.00
_cell.angle_beta   90.00
_cell.angle_gamma   90.00
#
_symmetry.space_group_name_H-M   'P 1'
#
loop_
_entity.id
_entity.type
_entity.pdbx_description
1 polymer ?
#
loop_
_entity_poly.entity_id
_entity_poly.type
_entity_poly.pdbx_seq_one_letter_code
_entity_poly.pdbx_strand_id
1 'polypeptide(L)' 'VQRKLGLGDDQVYNNIQRYGNTTAATIPIAVDEAVEKGLLDRGDLLVLTAFGSGFTWASAIIRW' A
#
# COMPACT_ATOMS: atom_id res chain seq x y z
N VAL A 1 -10.28 3.98 2.20
CA VAL A 1 -10.35 2.55 1.82
C VAL A 1 -10.60 1.69 3.04
N GLN A 2 -9.71 1.72 4.04
CA GLN A 2 -9.81 0.96 5.31
C GLN A 2 -11.24 0.86 5.90
N ARG A 3 -11.88 1.98 6.25
CA ARG A 3 -13.25 1.99 6.79
C ARG A 3 -14.30 1.36 5.87
N LYS A 4 -14.20 1.58 4.56
CA LYS A 4 -15.16 1.04 3.57
C LYS A 4 -15.03 -0.47 3.42
N LEU A 5 -13.83 -1.01 3.64
CA LEU A 5 -13.53 -2.44 3.52
C LEU A 5 -13.50 -3.16 4.88
N GLY A 6 -13.71 -2.45 6.00
CA GLY A 6 -13.69 -3.04 7.34
C GLY A 6 -12.33 -3.59 7.78
N LEU A 7 -11.23 -3.00 7.29
CA LEU A 7 -9.86 -3.47 7.58
C LEU A 7 -9.34 -2.93 8.93
N GLY A 8 -8.60 -3.78 9.65
CA GLY A 8 -7.84 -3.41 10.84
C GLY A 8 -6.68 -2.46 10.55
N ASP A 9 -6.12 -1.82 11.58
CA ASP A 9 -4.97 -0.92 11.45
C ASP A 9 -3.69 -1.67 11.04
N ASP A 10 -3.58 -2.95 11.39
CA ASP A 10 -2.50 -3.86 11.02
C ASP A 10 -2.57 -4.32 9.56
N GLN A 11 -3.72 -4.16 8.91
CA GLN A 11 -3.93 -4.55 7.50
C GLN A 11 -3.69 -3.40 6.51
N VAL A 12 -3.34 -2.20 6.99
CA VAL A 12 -3.09 -1.02 6.15
C VAL A 12 -1.77 -0.37 6.54
N TYR A 13 -0.78 -0.49 5.66
CA TYR A 13 0.49 0.18 5.87
C TYR A 13 0.42 1.68 5.51
N ASN A 14 0.91 2.55 6.39
CA ASN A 14 0.92 4.00 6.20
C ASN A 14 2.24 4.62 6.70
N ASN A 15 2.97 5.25 5.79
CA ASN A 15 4.22 5.97 6.07
C ASN A 15 4.18 7.44 5.60
N ILE A 16 3.00 7.99 5.30
CA ILE A 16 2.86 9.34 4.73
C ILE A 16 3.45 10.42 5.64
N GLN A 17 3.51 10.17 6.94
CA GLN A 17 4.05 11.14 7.91
C GLN A 17 5.57 11.31 7.81
N ARG A 18 6.26 10.37 7.15
CA ARG A 18 7.71 10.39 6.93
C ARG A 18 8.08 10.99 5.58
N TYR A 19 7.32 10.68 4.53
CA TYR A 19 7.69 10.99 3.14
C TYR A 19 6.72 11.91 2.40
N GLY A 20 5.52 12.14 2.93
CA GLY A 20 4.45 12.79 2.19
C GLY A 20 4.02 11.99 0.96
N ASN A 21 3.46 12.68 -0.04
CA ASN A 21 3.08 12.08 -1.32
C ASN A 21 4.26 12.11 -2.29
N THR A 22 4.80 10.94 -2.61
CA THR A 22 5.94 10.77 -3.54
C THR A 22 5.50 10.39 -4.96
N THR A 23 4.25 10.71 -5.33
CA THR A 23 3.65 10.42 -6.63
C THR A 23 3.76 8.93 -6.96
N ALA A 24 4.45 8.56 -8.05
CA ALA A 24 4.54 7.18 -8.49
C ALA A 24 5.33 6.29 -7.53
N ALA A 25 6.20 6.87 -6.70
CA ALA A 25 7.04 6.13 -5.76
C ALA A 25 6.33 5.77 -4.44
N THR A 26 5.10 6.24 -4.21
CA THR A 26 4.38 6.02 -2.93
C THR A 26 4.15 4.54 -2.64
N ILE A 27 3.72 3.76 -3.64
CA ILE A 27 3.50 2.32 -3.44
C ILE A 27 4.83 1.55 -3.31
N PRO A 28 5.82 1.71 -4.22
CA PRO A 28 7.09 0.98 -4.09
C PRO A 28 7.80 1.21 -2.75
N ILE A 29 7.87 2.45 -2.26
CA ILE A 29 8.50 2.76 -0.96
C ILE A 29 7.74 2.09 0.18
N ALA A 30 6.40 2.11 0.15
CA ALA A 30 5.58 1.48 1.18
C ALA A 30 5.75 -0.05 1.23
N VAL A 31 5.84 -0.70 0.06
CA VAL A 31 6.07 -2.15 -0.02
C VAL A 31 7.46 -2.51 0.47
N ASP A 32 8.49 -1.80 0.01
CA ASP A 32 9.88 -2.02 0.43
C ASP A 32 10.03 -1.94 1.96
N GLU A 33 9.49 -0.89 2.59
CA GLU A 33 9.53 -0.78 4.05
C GLU A 33 8.73 -1.87 4.77
N ALA A 34 7.60 -2.30 4.20
CA ALA A 34 6.81 -3.38 4.80
C ALA A 34 7.59 -4.71 4.79
N VAL A 35 8.38 -4.96 3.74
CA VAL A 35 9.30 -6.10 3.64
C VAL A 35 10.42 -5.98 4.67
N GLU A 36 11.11 -4.83 4.73
CA GLU A 36 12.19 -4.60 5.70
C GLU A 36 11.74 -4.76 7.16
N LYS A 37 10.48 -4.42 7.44
CA LYS A 37 9.87 -4.55 8.77
C LYS A 37 9.30 -5.94 9.07
N GLY A 38 9.37 -6.88 8.12
CA GLY A 38 8.81 -8.22 8.28
C GLY A 38 7.29 -8.25 8.44
N LEU A 39 6.59 -7.30 7.80
CA LEU A 39 5.12 -7.21 7.82
C LEU A 39 4.46 -8.02 6.68
N LEU A 40 5.26 -8.61 5.80
CA LEU A 40 4.81 -9.42 4.67
C LEU A 40 5.49 -10.78 4.69
N ASP A 41 4.70 -11.83 4.71
CA ASP A 41 5.13 -13.22 4.61
C ASP A 41 4.82 -13.80 3.23
N ARG A 42 5.57 -14.84 2.83
CA ARG A 42 5.29 -15.55 1.58
C ARG A 42 3.89 -16.19 1.64
N GLY A 43 3.10 -15.94 0.62
CA GLY A 43 1.73 -16.40 0.45
C GLY A 43 0.69 -15.32 0.74
N ASP A 44 1.07 -14.21 1.39
CA ASP A 44 0.18 -13.11 1.73
C ASP A 44 -0.45 -12.49 0.49
N LEU A 45 -1.68 -12.00 0.64
CA LEU A 45 -2.36 -11.24 -0.40
C LEU A 45 -2.14 -9.75 -0.17
N LEU A 46 -1.32 -9.14 -1.02
CA LEU A 46 -1.05 -7.73 -1.01
C LEU A 46 -1.99 -7.01 -1.98
N VAL A 47 -2.75 -6.04 -1.47
CA VAL A 47 -3.65 -5.20 -2.27
C VAL A 47 -3.03 -3.82 -2.48
N LEU A 48 -2.74 -3.49 -3.72
CA LEU A 48 -2.20 -2.20 -4.13
C LEU A 48 -3.31 -1.37 -4.79
N THR A 49 -3.42 -0.10 -4.42
CA THR A 49 -4.37 0.82 -5.05
C THR A 49 -3.80 2.22 -5.12
N ALA A 50 -3.96 2.88 -6.27
CA ALA A 50 -3.51 4.26 -6.49
C ALA A 50 -4.55 5.06 -7.26
N PHE A 51 -4.52 6.38 -7.04
CA PHE A 51 -5.28 7.38 -7.77
C PHE A 51 -4.36 8.57 -8.08
N GLY A 52 -4.39 9.07 -9.32
CA GLY A 52 -3.55 10.16 -9.80
C GLY A 52 -4.32 11.23 -10.57
N SER A 53 -3.66 12.35 -10.86
CA SER A 53 -4.22 13.44 -11.67
C SER A 53 -4.48 12.97 -13.11
N GLY A 54 -5.52 13.54 -13.74
CA GLY A 54 -6.07 13.02 -15.00
C GLY A 54 -7.19 11.99 -14.82
N PHE A 55 -7.58 11.71 -13.57
CA PHE A 55 -8.62 10.74 -13.15
C PHE A 55 -8.25 9.27 -13.38
N THR A 56 -6.95 8.98 -13.47
CA THR A 56 -6.45 7.62 -13.61
C THR A 56 -6.36 6.94 -12.24
N TRP A 57 -6.89 5.73 -12.15
CA TRP A 57 -6.76 4.88 -10.97
C TRP A 57 -6.54 3.45 -11.41
N ALA A 58 -5.87 2.68 -10.56
CA ALA A 58 -5.65 1.26 -10.78
C ALA A 58 -5.49 0.55 -9.45
N SER A 59 -5.81 -0.74 -9.46
CA SER A 59 -5.54 -1.65 -8.36
C SER A 59 -4.92 -2.93 -8.87
N ALA A 60 -4.09 -3.56 -8.05
CA ALA A 60 -3.50 -4.86 -8.30
C ALA A 60 -3.55 -5.71 -7.03
N ILE A 61 -3.76 -7.01 -7.18
CA ILE A 61 -3.62 -7.98 -6.11
C ILE A 61 -2.41 -8.85 -6.45
N ILE A 62 -1.49 -8.96 -5.52
CA ILE A 62 -0.26 -9.73 -5.65
C ILE A 62 -0.26 -10.78 -4.55
N ARG A 63 0.09 -12.02 -4.90
CA ARG A 63 0.51 -13.00 -3.90
C ARG A 63 2.00 -12.76 -3.66
N TRP A 64 2.33 -12.27 -2.46
CA TRP A 64 3.71 -12.04 -2.01
C TRP A 64 4.43 -13.37 -1.80
#